data_AF-A0A1D7U804-F1
#
_entry.id   AF-A0A1D7U804-F1
#
_cell.length_a   1.000
_cell.length_b   1.000
_cell.length_c   1.000
_cell.angle_alpha   90.00
_cell.angle_beta   90.00
_cell.angle_gamma   90.00
#
_symmetry.space_group_name_H-M   'P 1'
#
loop_
_entity.id
_entity.type
_entity.pdbx_description
1 polymer ?
#
loop_
_entity_poly.entity_id
_entity_poly.type
_entity_poly.pdbx_seq_one_letter_code
_entity_poly.pdbx_strand_id
1 'polypeptide(L)'
;MTDVDHRQGGDASVPDALPDNIVLLSSEAIQNIVYIKGSLVFSDGMPHDLEPEIPKPTEGGTWKLNMPGARVKTRPVAQSFKNICGGEDHLYKLEKIGDRSPEELNFYFGVVVTFLIGDETFNTNIYLGQGSWLLANNWWIGGGAIAAPDGKSAVLPLISPSGLTAQVFELGWHTDSGFALNAWF
;
A
#
# COMPACT_ATOMS: atom_id res chain seq x y z
N MET A 1 7.18 -41.73 45.78
CA MET A 1 8.29 -42.00 44.85
C MET A 1 7.65 -42.47 43.55
N THR A 2 7.25 -41.49 42.78
CA THR A 2 6.54 -41.45 41.49
C THR A 2 6.58 -39.96 41.14
N ASP A 3 6.81 -39.46 39.95
CA ASP A 3 6.72 -40.03 38.61
C ASP A 3 7.72 -39.28 37.72
N VAL A 4 8.10 -39.91 36.62
CA VAL A 4 8.96 -39.35 35.58
C VAL A 4 8.20 -38.24 34.85
N ASP A 5 8.82 -37.08 34.62
CA ASP A 5 8.38 -36.23 33.51
C ASP A 5 9.53 -35.96 32.55
N HIS A 6 9.20 -36.16 31.28
CA HIS A 6 10.07 -36.36 30.15
C HIS A 6 9.65 -35.30 29.12
N ARG A 7 10.65 -34.72 28.43
CA ARG A 7 10.56 -33.90 27.17
C ARG A 7 10.38 -32.40 27.43
N GLN A 8 11.43 -31.60 27.16
CA GLN A 8 11.77 -31.00 25.86
C GLN A 8 10.75 -29.96 25.39
N GLY A 9 11.24 -28.75 25.13
CA GLY A 9 10.52 -27.72 24.40
C GLY A 9 11.09 -26.33 24.71
N GLY A 10 12.29 -26.04 24.20
CA GLY A 10 12.62 -24.65 23.93
C GLY A 10 11.71 -24.18 22.81
N ASP A 11 11.11 -23.01 22.96
CA ASP A 11 10.78 -22.20 21.80
C ASP A 11 10.97 -20.75 22.16
N ALA A 12 11.66 -20.04 21.27
CA ALA A 12 11.90 -18.63 21.40
C ALA A 12 10.53 -17.95 21.44
N SER A 13 10.28 -17.13 22.45
CA SER A 13 9.10 -16.29 22.54
C SER A 13 8.96 -15.51 21.22
N VAL A 14 7.96 -15.89 20.42
CA VAL A 14 7.45 -15.06 19.32
C VAL A 14 7.12 -13.71 19.96
N PRO A 15 7.74 -12.59 19.52
CA PRO A 15 7.45 -11.31 20.13
C PRO A 15 5.95 -11.00 19.99
N ASP A 16 5.39 -10.40 21.05
CA ASP A 16 4.04 -9.86 21.10
C ASP A 16 3.70 -9.10 19.81
N ALA A 17 2.47 -9.29 19.33
CA ALA A 17 1.91 -8.79 18.08
C ALA A 17 2.64 -7.58 17.47
N LEU A 18 3.19 -7.77 16.27
CA LEU A 18 3.83 -6.69 15.52
C LEU A 18 2.83 -5.51 15.36
N PRO A 19 3.24 -4.25 15.60
CA PRO A 19 2.34 -3.12 15.50
C PRO A 19 1.75 -3.01 14.09
N ASP A 20 0.43 -2.85 14.00
CA ASP A 20 -0.31 -2.71 12.74
C ASP A 20 0.32 -1.67 11.79
N ASN A 21 0.57 -2.06 10.54
CA ASN A 21 0.91 -1.11 9.47
C ASN A 21 -0.32 -0.88 8.62
N ILE A 22 -1.11 0.12 9.02
CA ILE A 22 -2.37 0.45 8.37
C ILE A 22 -2.18 1.62 7.40
N VAL A 23 -2.77 1.50 6.22
CA VAL A 23 -3.02 2.60 5.28
C VAL A 23 -4.50 2.63 4.91
N LEU A 24 -5.05 3.84 4.80
CA LEU A 24 -6.40 4.05 4.30
C LEU A 24 -6.36 4.41 2.82
N LEU A 25 -7.29 3.88 2.03
CA LEU A 25 -7.55 4.33 0.66
C LEU A 25 -9.05 4.63 0.52
N SER A 26 -9.39 5.89 0.24
CA SER A 26 -10.78 6.33 0.19
C SER A 26 -11.18 6.86 -1.19
N SER A 27 -12.36 6.45 -1.66
CA SER A 27 -13.05 7.03 -2.80
C SER A 27 -14.47 6.47 -2.88
N GLU A 28 -15.43 7.29 -3.25
CA GLU A 28 -16.80 6.81 -3.53
C GLU A 28 -16.87 5.93 -4.79
N ALA A 29 -15.91 6.09 -5.71
CA ALA A 29 -15.87 5.33 -6.95
C ALA A 29 -15.31 3.91 -6.80
N ILE A 30 -14.60 3.60 -5.71
CA ILE A 30 -14.00 2.27 -5.51
C ILE A 30 -15.08 1.27 -5.11
N GLN A 31 -15.29 0.26 -5.95
CA GLN A 31 -16.18 -0.86 -5.67
C GLN A 31 -15.48 -2.02 -4.97
N ASN A 32 -14.19 -2.24 -5.28
CA ASN A 32 -13.45 -3.36 -4.75
C ASN A 32 -11.94 -3.10 -4.71
N ILE A 33 -11.26 -3.73 -3.75
CA ILE A 33 -9.81 -3.81 -3.69
C ILE A 33 -9.42 -5.26 -3.43
N VAL A 34 -8.53 -5.79 -4.27
CA VAL A 34 -8.03 -7.16 -4.16
C VAL A 34 -6.52 -7.16 -4.12
N TYR A 35 -5.93 -7.88 -3.17
CA TYR A 35 -4.48 -8.08 -3.11
C TYR A 35 -3.97 -8.82 -4.37
N ILE A 36 -2.88 -8.30 -4.96
CA ILE A 36 -2.18 -8.99 -6.03
C ILE A 36 -1.30 -10.07 -5.40
N LYS A 37 -1.74 -11.33 -5.46
CA LYS A 37 -1.00 -12.45 -4.85
C LYS A 37 0.45 -12.51 -5.32
N GLY A 38 1.38 -12.63 -4.36
CA GLY A 38 2.82 -12.70 -4.62
C GLY A 38 3.47 -11.34 -4.91
N SER A 39 2.75 -10.22 -4.76
CA SER A 39 3.31 -8.87 -4.93
C SER A 39 3.95 -8.30 -3.67
N LEU A 40 3.72 -8.92 -2.50
CA LEU A 40 4.36 -8.52 -1.26
C LEU A 40 5.88 -8.72 -1.36
N VAL A 41 6.60 -7.64 -1.14
CA VAL A 41 8.06 -7.64 -1.00
C VAL A 41 8.41 -6.93 0.30
N PHE A 42 9.24 -7.58 1.11
CA PHE A 42 9.67 -7.09 2.41
C PHE A 42 11.16 -7.36 2.60
N SER A 43 11.73 -6.75 3.62
CA SER A 43 13.07 -7.06 4.12
C SER A 43 13.17 -8.45 4.76
N ASP A 44 14.33 -9.10 4.61
CA ASP A 44 14.63 -10.42 5.18
C ASP A 44 14.16 -10.61 6.63
N GLY A 45 13.64 -11.81 6.94
CA GLY A 45 13.24 -12.21 8.30
C GLY A 45 11.72 -12.22 8.57
N MET A 46 10.88 -11.92 7.59
CA MET A 46 9.42 -12.02 7.71
C MET A 46 8.90 -13.39 7.21
N PRO A 47 7.77 -13.89 7.73
CA PRO A 47 7.14 -15.12 7.24
C PRO A 47 6.80 -15.03 5.75
N HIS A 48 7.09 -16.09 5.00
CA HIS A 48 6.85 -16.15 3.55
C HIS A 48 5.38 -16.30 3.16
N ASP A 49 4.51 -16.63 4.11
CA ASP A 49 3.07 -16.86 3.96
C ASP A 49 2.21 -15.66 4.41
N LEU A 50 2.87 -14.55 4.76
CA LEU A 50 2.20 -13.34 5.20
C LEU A 50 1.53 -12.63 4.01
N GLU A 51 0.27 -12.24 4.17
CA GLU A 51 -0.48 -11.48 3.16
C GLU A 51 -1.11 -10.23 3.80
N PRO A 52 -1.31 -9.14 3.03
CA PRO A 52 -2.03 -7.98 3.53
C PRO A 52 -3.50 -8.31 3.78
N GLU A 53 -4.05 -7.81 4.87
CA GLU A 53 -5.47 -7.88 5.17
C GLU A 53 -6.19 -6.70 4.51
N ILE A 54 -7.19 -7.01 3.69
CA ILE A 54 -8.02 -6.03 2.99
C ILE A 54 -9.50 -6.34 3.29
N PRO A 55 -10.00 -5.94 4.47
CA PRO A 55 -11.43 -6.01 4.77
C PRO A 55 -12.24 -5.18 3.78
N LYS A 56 -13.53 -5.50 3.69
CA LYS A 56 -14.53 -4.65 3.01
C LYS A 56 -14.50 -3.22 3.56
N PRO A 57 -14.87 -2.22 2.76
CA PRO A 57 -14.77 -0.83 3.17
C PRO A 57 -15.68 -0.54 4.36
N THR A 58 -15.28 0.45 5.16
CA THR A 58 -16.16 1.05 6.17
C THR A 58 -17.24 1.90 5.49
N GLU A 59 -18.23 2.36 6.27
CA GLU A 59 -19.15 3.40 5.80
C GLU A 59 -18.35 4.59 5.23
N GLY A 60 -18.80 5.11 4.07
CA GLY A 60 -18.13 6.23 3.38
C GLY A 60 -17.04 5.86 2.37
N GLY A 61 -16.94 4.59 1.93
CA GLY A 61 -16.04 4.20 0.82
C GLY A 61 -14.55 4.21 1.17
N THR A 62 -14.22 4.05 2.46
CA THR A 62 -12.84 3.98 2.95
C THR A 62 -12.42 2.53 3.17
N TRP A 63 -11.34 2.13 2.52
CA TRP A 63 -10.72 0.82 2.68
C TRP A 63 -9.56 0.92 3.64
N LYS A 64 -9.53 0.03 4.64
CA LYS A 64 -8.43 -0.10 5.60
C LYS A 64 -7.58 -1.28 5.19
N LEU A 65 -6.36 -1.05 4.73
CA LEU A 65 -5.42 -2.10 4.36
C LEU A 65 -4.38 -2.25 5.47
N ASN A 66 -4.22 -3.45 6.02
CA ASN A 66 -3.26 -3.74 7.08
C ASN A 66 -2.20 -4.73 6.59
N MET A 67 -0.93 -4.39 6.81
CA MET A 67 0.17 -5.32 6.62
C MET A 67 0.80 -5.65 7.98
N PRO A 68 0.46 -6.80 8.59
CA PRO A 68 0.96 -7.15 9.91
C PRO A 68 2.47 -7.37 9.85
N GLY A 69 3.25 -6.55 10.55
CA GLY A 69 4.69 -6.76 10.64
C GLY A 69 5.51 -6.32 9.43
N ALA A 70 6.83 -6.24 9.67
CA ALA A 70 7.91 -5.62 8.89
C ALA A 70 8.20 -4.17 9.29
N ARG A 71 9.35 -3.96 9.94
CA ARG A 71 9.94 -2.64 10.26
C ARG A 71 11.45 -2.58 9.98
N VAL A 72 11.98 -3.51 9.19
CA VAL A 72 13.37 -3.44 8.75
C VAL A 72 13.38 -2.78 7.37
N LYS A 73 13.80 -1.52 7.33
CA LYS A 73 13.87 -0.78 6.07
C LYS A 73 15.10 -1.20 5.27
N THR A 74 14.95 -1.37 3.97
CA THR A 74 16.08 -1.67 3.08
C THR A 74 15.98 -0.91 1.77
N ARG A 75 17.14 -0.54 1.21
CA ARG A 75 17.25 0.07 -0.12
C ARG A 75 16.76 -0.86 -1.26
N PRO A 76 17.02 -2.19 -1.24
CA PRO A 76 16.52 -3.08 -2.28
C PRO A 76 14.99 -3.09 -2.39
N VAL A 77 14.26 -3.08 -1.26
CA VAL A 77 12.78 -3.03 -1.27
C VAL A 77 12.31 -1.71 -1.91
N ALA A 78 12.91 -0.58 -1.52
CA ALA A 78 12.59 0.73 -2.12
C ALA A 78 12.90 0.76 -3.63
N GLN A 79 14.04 0.23 -4.06
CA GLN A 79 14.39 0.19 -5.47
C GLN A 79 13.43 -0.70 -6.28
N SER A 80 13.05 -1.86 -5.73
CA SER A 80 12.05 -2.74 -6.35
C SER A 80 10.69 -2.05 -6.48
N PHE A 81 10.25 -1.32 -5.45
CA PHE A 81 9.03 -0.52 -5.48
C PHE A 81 9.08 0.58 -6.56
N LYS A 82 10.19 1.33 -6.65
CA LYS A 82 10.35 2.35 -7.70
C LYS A 82 10.27 1.74 -9.11
N ASN A 83 10.92 0.58 -9.30
CA ASN A 83 10.93 -0.10 -10.59
C ASN A 83 9.54 -0.61 -10.99
N ILE A 84 8.81 -1.26 -10.08
CA ILE A 84 7.49 -1.83 -10.39
C ILE A 84 6.43 -0.74 -10.65
N CYS A 85 6.60 0.44 -10.05
CA CYS A 85 5.74 1.59 -10.29
C CYS A 85 6.03 2.34 -11.59
N GLY A 86 7.17 2.09 -12.26
CA GLY A 86 7.55 2.78 -13.50
C GLY A 86 8.51 3.96 -13.32
N GLY A 87 9.06 4.16 -12.11
CA GLY A 87 9.99 5.24 -11.80
C GLY A 87 9.41 6.29 -10.84
N GLU A 88 10.21 7.32 -10.54
CA GLU A 88 9.90 8.31 -9.49
C GLU A 88 8.72 9.22 -9.84
N ASP A 89 8.48 9.47 -11.13
CA ASP A 89 7.36 10.27 -11.62
C ASP A 89 6.00 9.54 -11.51
N HIS A 90 6.00 8.31 -10.99
CA HIS A 90 4.82 7.48 -10.75
C HIS A 90 4.59 7.20 -9.26
N LEU A 91 5.28 7.95 -8.38
CA LEU A 91 5.24 7.76 -6.94
C LEU A 91 4.72 9.02 -6.26
N TYR A 92 3.87 8.81 -5.27
CA TYR A 92 3.34 9.86 -4.44
C TYR A 92 3.39 9.44 -2.99
N LYS A 93 3.69 10.37 -2.10
CA LYS A 93 3.57 10.19 -0.65
C LYS A 93 2.57 11.18 -0.10
N LEU A 94 2.02 10.84 1.05
CA LEU A 94 1.14 11.75 1.76
C LEU A 94 1.90 13.03 2.13
N GLU A 95 3.01 12.94 2.85
CA GLU A 95 3.68 14.16 3.32
C GLU A 95 4.21 15.03 2.17
N LYS A 96 3.75 16.29 2.08
CA LYS A 96 4.18 17.22 1.01
C LYS A 96 5.60 17.77 1.18
N ILE A 97 6.32 17.32 2.20
CA ILE A 97 7.67 17.76 2.56
C ILE A 97 8.63 16.56 2.45
N GLY A 98 9.83 16.79 1.91
CA GLY A 98 10.90 15.80 1.81
C GLY A 98 11.02 15.16 0.43
N ASP A 99 11.52 13.92 0.38
CA ASP A 99 11.95 13.25 -0.85
C ASP A 99 10.81 12.97 -1.83
N ARG A 100 11.12 12.98 -3.13
CA ARG A 100 10.20 12.64 -4.22
C ARG A 100 9.99 11.13 -4.40
N SER A 101 10.89 10.32 -3.84
CA SER A 101 10.85 8.87 -3.89
C SER A 101 11.43 8.29 -2.59
N PRO A 102 11.07 7.06 -2.20
CA PRO A 102 11.63 6.45 -1.00
C PRO A 102 13.07 5.99 -1.24
N GLU A 103 13.97 6.31 -0.30
CA GLU A 103 15.31 5.74 -0.27
C GLU A 103 15.33 4.32 0.32
N GLU A 104 14.47 4.06 1.30
CA GLU A 104 14.33 2.78 1.99
C GLU A 104 12.86 2.53 2.32
N LEU A 105 12.41 1.28 2.18
CA LEU A 105 11.07 0.83 2.57
C LEU A 105 11.19 -0.40 3.44
N ASN A 106 10.24 -0.56 4.36
CA ASN A 106 10.06 -1.78 5.14
C ASN A 106 9.47 -2.89 4.25
N PHE A 107 8.45 -2.54 3.48
CA PHE A 107 7.78 -3.42 2.53
C PHE A 107 6.99 -2.62 1.49
N TYR A 108 6.53 -3.32 0.46
CA TYR A 108 5.40 -2.88 -0.36
C TYR A 108 4.56 -4.08 -0.80
N PHE A 109 3.32 -3.81 -1.20
CA PHE A 109 2.45 -4.79 -1.84
C PHE A 109 1.58 -4.13 -2.90
N GLY A 110 1.10 -4.93 -3.86
CA GLY A 110 0.22 -4.50 -4.94
C GLY A 110 -1.24 -4.86 -4.67
N VAL A 111 -2.15 -4.02 -5.15
CA VAL A 111 -3.58 -4.24 -5.16
C VAL A 111 -4.17 -3.92 -6.52
N VAL A 112 -5.19 -4.67 -6.93
CA VAL A 112 -6.08 -4.28 -8.01
C VAL A 112 -7.22 -3.48 -7.40
N VAL A 113 -7.37 -2.23 -7.82
CA VAL A 113 -8.48 -1.37 -7.42
C VAL A 113 -9.48 -1.32 -8.56
N THR A 114 -10.73 -1.67 -8.25
CA THR A 114 -11.86 -1.65 -9.17
C THR A 114 -12.69 -0.40 -8.94
N PHE A 115 -12.80 0.44 -9.95
CA PHE A 115 -13.61 1.66 -9.96
C PHE A 115 -14.88 1.46 -10.79
N LEU A 116 -15.97 2.10 -10.39
CA LEU A 116 -17.19 2.24 -11.19
C LEU A 116 -17.37 3.71 -11.59
N ILE A 117 -17.34 3.99 -12.89
CA ILE A 117 -17.54 5.32 -13.46
C ILE A 117 -18.73 5.25 -14.42
N GLY A 118 -19.85 5.89 -14.04
CA GLY A 118 -21.13 5.64 -14.70
C GLY A 118 -21.49 4.16 -14.61
N ASP A 119 -21.68 3.51 -15.75
CA ASP A 119 -22.00 2.07 -15.84
C ASP A 119 -20.78 1.20 -16.19
N GLU A 120 -19.58 1.80 -16.27
CA GLU A 120 -18.35 1.12 -16.69
C GLU A 120 -17.42 0.82 -15.52
N THR A 121 -16.79 -0.35 -15.56
CA THR A 121 -15.82 -0.79 -14.55
C THR A 121 -14.40 -0.68 -15.06
N PHE A 122 -13.52 -0.11 -14.23
CA PHE A 122 -12.10 0.07 -14.52
C PHE A 122 -11.26 -0.62 -13.46
N ASN A 123 -10.26 -1.39 -13.88
CA ASN A 123 -9.31 -2.02 -12.97
C ASN A 123 -7.94 -1.35 -13.14
N THR A 124 -7.33 -0.95 -12.03
CA THR A 124 -5.97 -0.41 -12.04
C THR A 124 -5.11 -1.08 -10.97
N ASN A 125 -3.85 -1.29 -11.28
CA ASN A 125 -2.88 -1.81 -10.33
C ASN A 125 -2.24 -0.64 -9.59
N ILE A 126 -2.32 -0.68 -8.26
CA ILE A 126 -1.70 0.28 -7.36
C ILE A 126 -0.78 -0.48 -6.41
N TYR A 127 0.36 0.09 -6.09
CA TYR A 127 1.31 -0.45 -5.11
C TYR A 127 1.41 0.50 -3.93
N LEU A 128 1.38 -0.07 -2.74
CA LEU A 128 1.44 0.65 -1.47
C LEU A 128 2.73 0.25 -0.75
N GLY A 129 3.57 1.22 -0.48
CA GLY A 129 4.87 1.04 0.17
C GLY A 129 4.92 1.76 1.52
N GLN A 130 5.48 1.11 2.53
CA GLN A 130 5.60 1.68 3.87
C GLN A 130 7.07 1.93 4.21
N GLY A 131 7.41 3.18 4.51
CA GLY A 131 8.73 3.63 4.92
C GLY A 131 8.86 3.82 6.43
N SER A 132 9.96 4.41 6.88
CA SER A 132 10.15 4.78 8.29
C SER A 132 10.36 6.29 8.39
N TRP A 133 9.48 6.97 9.14
CA TRP A 133 9.74 8.34 9.62
C TRP A 133 9.47 8.38 11.13
N LEU A 134 10.29 9.14 11.85
CA LEU A 134 10.45 9.05 13.31
C LEU A 134 9.14 9.23 14.10
N LEU A 135 8.18 10.01 13.59
CA LEU A 135 6.96 10.38 14.31
C LEU A 135 5.66 10.20 13.50
N ALA A 136 5.71 9.77 12.24
CA ALA A 136 4.50 9.50 11.46
C ALA A 136 4.68 8.34 10.45
N ASN A 137 3.54 7.77 10.04
CA ASN A 137 3.48 6.70 9.06
C ASN A 137 3.78 7.23 7.65
N ASN A 138 4.97 6.93 7.14
CA ASN A 138 5.44 7.33 5.81
C ASN A 138 4.96 6.34 4.74
N TRP A 139 3.71 6.49 4.29
CA TRP A 139 3.15 5.69 3.20
C TRP A 139 3.36 6.32 1.83
N TRP A 140 3.63 5.45 0.88
CA TRP A 140 3.77 5.73 -0.54
C TRP A 140 2.71 4.99 -1.33
N ILE A 141 2.21 5.63 -2.37
CA ILE A 141 1.33 5.05 -3.37
C ILE A 141 2.00 5.21 -4.74
N GLY A 142 1.95 4.17 -5.56
CA GLY A 142 2.54 4.22 -6.89
C GLY A 142 1.94 3.21 -7.84
N GLY A 143 2.31 3.32 -9.11
CA GLY A 143 1.86 2.43 -10.17
C GLY A 143 1.93 3.12 -11.53
N GLY A 144 2.04 2.34 -12.61
CA GLY A 144 2.23 2.91 -13.95
C GLY A 144 1.08 3.80 -14.44
N ALA A 145 -0.10 3.71 -13.80
CA ALA A 145 -1.25 4.57 -14.09
C ALA A 145 -1.22 5.90 -13.33
N ILE A 146 -0.36 6.06 -12.31
CA ILE A 146 -0.26 7.29 -11.52
C ILE A 146 0.72 8.24 -12.22
N ALA A 147 0.37 9.52 -12.34
CA ALA A 147 1.28 10.57 -12.78
C ALA A 147 1.54 11.54 -11.63
N ALA A 148 2.79 11.63 -11.18
CA ALA A 148 3.27 12.43 -10.06
C ALA A 148 4.63 13.11 -10.36
N PRO A 149 4.75 13.87 -11.46
CA PRO A 149 6.04 14.33 -12.00
C PRO A 149 6.77 15.37 -11.14
N ASP A 150 6.14 15.91 -10.10
CA ASP A 150 6.77 16.84 -9.17
C ASP A 150 6.80 16.32 -7.72
N GLY A 151 6.21 15.14 -7.46
CA GLY A 151 6.05 14.54 -6.14
C GLY A 151 5.18 15.35 -5.16
N LYS A 152 4.53 16.43 -5.61
CA LYS A 152 3.70 17.34 -4.79
C LYS A 152 2.22 17.22 -5.11
N SER A 153 1.92 16.91 -6.37
CA SER A 153 0.61 16.60 -6.89
C SER A 153 0.69 15.29 -7.64
N ALA A 154 -0.38 14.50 -7.56
CA ALA A 154 -0.47 13.27 -8.29
C ALA A 154 -1.90 13.04 -8.78
N VAL A 155 -2.02 12.44 -9.95
CA VAL A 155 -3.30 12.06 -10.54
C VAL A 155 -3.30 10.61 -10.98
N LEU A 156 -4.48 9.99 -10.96
CA LEU A 156 -4.77 8.67 -11.50
C LEU A 156 -5.82 8.83 -12.61
N PRO A 157 -5.41 8.97 -13.88
CA PRO A 157 -6.32 8.86 -15.00
C PRO A 157 -6.81 7.43 -15.18
N LEU A 158 -8.12 7.26 -15.28
CA LEU A 158 -8.76 6.05 -15.79
C LEU A 158 -8.99 6.22 -17.29
N ILE A 159 -8.31 5.40 -18.07
CA ILE A 159 -8.38 5.41 -19.54
C ILE A 159 -9.25 4.25 -19.99
N SER A 160 -10.24 4.52 -20.83
CA SER A 160 -11.10 3.50 -21.42
C SER A 160 -10.34 2.65 -22.44
N PRO A 161 -10.86 1.47 -22.84
CA PRO A 161 -10.24 0.66 -23.88
C PRO A 161 -10.05 1.38 -25.22
N SER A 162 -10.83 2.44 -25.50
CA SER A 162 -10.69 3.27 -26.69
C SER A 162 -9.60 4.35 -26.59
N GLY A 163 -8.90 4.44 -25.45
CA GLY A 163 -7.83 5.41 -25.22
C GLY A 163 -8.32 6.78 -24.77
N LEU A 164 -9.61 6.94 -24.48
CA LEU A 164 -10.17 8.19 -23.96
C LEU A 164 -10.11 8.21 -22.44
N THR A 165 -9.85 9.38 -21.86
CA THR A 165 -9.94 9.57 -20.42
C THR A 165 -11.40 9.50 -19.98
N ALA A 166 -11.73 8.51 -19.15
CA ALA A 166 -13.06 8.34 -18.57
C ALA A 166 -13.23 9.15 -17.28
N GLN A 167 -12.21 9.16 -16.43
CA GLN A 167 -12.16 9.93 -15.19
C GLN A 167 -10.71 10.25 -14.85
N VAL A 168 -10.47 11.38 -14.18
CA VAL A 168 -9.19 11.64 -13.50
C VAL A 168 -9.43 11.78 -12.02
N PHE A 169 -8.66 11.09 -11.19
CA PHE A 169 -8.65 11.29 -9.74
C PHE A 169 -7.42 12.08 -9.33
N GLU A 170 -7.60 13.10 -8.49
CA GLU A 170 -6.51 13.71 -7.75
C GLU A 170 -6.20 12.87 -6.50
N LEU A 171 -4.92 12.55 -6.29
CA LEU A 171 -4.45 11.91 -5.06
C LEU A 171 -4.27 12.97 -3.97
N GLY A 172 -5.11 12.89 -2.95
CA GLY A 172 -5.11 13.78 -1.80
C GLY A 172 -4.85 13.06 -0.48
N TRP A 173 -5.02 13.82 0.60
CA TRP A 173 -4.97 13.31 1.97
C TRP A 173 -6.35 12.85 2.43
N HIS A 174 -6.39 11.70 3.07
CA HIS A 174 -7.43 11.26 4.00
C HIS A 174 -6.80 11.18 5.39
N THR A 175 -7.47 11.76 6.40
CA THR A 175 -7.06 11.88 7.84
C THR A 175 -5.85 11.02 8.28
N ASP A 176 -4.81 11.66 8.85
CA ASP A 176 -3.61 11.13 9.54
C ASP A 176 -2.83 9.91 8.99
N SER A 177 -3.33 9.11 8.05
CA SER A 177 -2.68 7.91 7.49
C SER A 177 -3.40 7.35 6.23
N GLY A 178 -3.91 8.19 5.34
CA GLY A 178 -4.69 7.71 4.19
C GLY A 178 -4.55 8.51 2.89
N PHE A 179 -4.67 7.82 1.76
CA PHE A 179 -4.80 8.40 0.44
C PHE A 179 -6.28 8.59 0.11
N ALA A 180 -6.65 9.78 -0.35
CA ALA A 180 -7.96 10.04 -0.95
C ALA A 180 -7.83 10.10 -2.48
N LEU A 181 -8.72 9.44 -3.20
CA LEU A 181 -8.86 9.58 -4.65
C LEU A 181 -10.12 10.40 -4.93
N ASN A 182 -9.92 11.70 -5.15
CA ASN A 182 -10.98 12.67 -5.37
C ASN A 182 -11.22 12.85 -6.86
N ALA A 183 -12.46 12.72 -7.32
CA ALA A 183 -12.78 12.93 -8.72
C ALA A 183 -12.48 14.39 -9.11
N TRP A 184 -11.69 14.57 -10.16
CA TRP A 184 -11.44 15.87 -10.78
C TRP A 184 -12.57 16.18 -11.77
N PHE A 185 -13.10 17.39 -11.71
CA PHE A 185 -14.25 17.87 -12.50
C PHE A 185 -13.88 18.32 -13.91
#